data_AF-A0A7W4VGL1-F1
#
_entry.id   AF-A0A7W4VGL1-F1
#
_cell.length_a   1.000
_cell.length_b   1.000
_cell.length_c   1.000
_cell.angle_alpha   90.00
_cell.angle_beta   90.00
_cell.angle_gamma   90.00
#
_symmetry.space_group_name_H-M   'P 1'
#
loop_
_entity.id
_entity.type
_entity.pdbx_description
1 polymer ?
#
loop_
_entity_poly.entity_id
_entity_poly.type
_entity_poly.pdbx_seq_one_letter_code
_entity_poly.pdbx_strand_id
1 'polypeptide(L)'
;MREHHVSIGLSRPRQIGGAVRGLAIANGTVVALLVYVTFRSGWKIPVAVVVMGMAFHALLRWLTSRDPWWNQILNVYNHYGDVYESIPWHGKLGTLFRRPYGFDSDLPC
;
A
#
# COMPACT_ATOMS: atom_id res chain seq x y z
N MET A 1 7.90 -29.06 -1.02
CA MET A 1 8.46 -27.76 -0.60
C MET A 1 7.33 -27.02 0.08
N ARG A 2 7.45 -26.72 1.38
CA ARG A 2 6.43 -25.94 2.09
C ARG A 2 6.52 -24.51 1.56
N GLU A 3 5.43 -24.00 1.01
CA GLU A 3 5.34 -22.57 0.67
C GLU A 3 5.43 -21.79 1.98
N HIS A 4 6.62 -21.28 2.27
CA HIS A 4 6.76 -20.28 3.31
C HIS A 4 6.00 -19.05 2.83
N HIS A 5 4.97 -18.66 3.59
CA HIS A 5 4.20 -17.45 3.39
C HIS A 5 5.13 -16.26 3.65
N VAL A 6 5.99 -15.93 2.68
CA VAL A 6 6.95 -14.84 2.78
C VAL A 6 6.11 -13.58 3.01
N SER A 7 6.31 -12.93 4.16
CA SER A 7 5.71 -11.63 4.43
C SER A 7 5.99 -10.75 3.23
N ILE A 8 4.93 -10.21 2.61
CA ILE A 8 5.02 -9.30 1.46
C ILE A 8 6.06 -8.25 1.84
N GLY A 9 7.25 -8.35 1.23
CA GLY A 9 8.39 -7.54 1.64
C GLY A 9 8.05 -6.06 1.59
N LEU A 10 8.69 -5.26 2.44
CA LEU A 10 8.61 -3.78 2.41
C LEU A 10 8.83 -3.21 0.99
N SER A 11 9.49 -3.97 0.11
CA SER A 11 9.70 -3.66 -1.31
C SER A 11 8.43 -3.63 -2.18
N ARG A 12 7.31 -4.24 -1.76
CA ARG A 12 6.05 -4.17 -2.51
C ARG A 12 5.05 -3.27 -1.81
N PRO A 13 4.42 -2.32 -2.54
CA PRO A 13 3.41 -1.46 -1.95
C PRO A 13 2.29 -2.34 -1.38
N ARG A 14 1.90 -2.11 -0.12
CA ARG A 14 0.75 -2.80 0.48
C ARG A 14 -0.49 -2.53 -0.37
N GLN A 15 -1.33 -3.54 -0.59
CA GLN A 15 -2.51 -3.43 -1.46
C GLN A 15 -3.82 -3.75 -0.72
N ILE A 16 -4.92 -3.16 -1.20
CA ILE A 16 -6.29 -3.51 -0.84
C ILE A 16 -7.07 -3.73 -2.14
N GLY A 17 -7.59 -4.94 -2.34
CA GLY A 17 -8.31 -5.30 -3.57
C GLY A 17 -7.48 -5.10 -4.85
N GLY A 18 -6.16 -5.26 -4.77
CA GLY A 18 -5.23 -5.12 -5.90
C GLY A 18 -4.79 -3.69 -6.23
N ALA A 19 -5.29 -2.67 -5.51
CA ALA A 19 -4.81 -1.29 -5.60
C ALA A 19 -3.89 -0.95 -4.43
N VAL A 20 -2.95 -0.02 -4.60
CA VAL A 20 -2.09 0.45 -3.50
C VAL A 20 -2.93 0.97 -2.33
N ARG A 21 -2.61 0.52 -1.12
CA ARG A 21 -3.40 0.70 0.12
C ARG A 21 -3.79 2.15 0.36
N GLY A 22 -2.85 3.09 0.21
CA GLY A 22 -3.12 4.52 0.42
C GLY A 22 -4.18 5.06 -0.53
N LEU A 23 -4.06 4.74 -1.82
CA LEU A 23 -5.00 5.16 -2.86
C LEU A 23 -6.36 4.45 -2.73
N ALA A 24 -6.35 3.17 -2.36
CA ALA A 24 -7.56 2.41 -2.06
C ALA A 24 -8.36 3.04 -0.90
N ILE A 25 -7.67 3.41 0.18
CA ILE A 25 -8.29 4.10 1.32
C ILE A 25 -8.81 5.46 0.88
N ALA A 26 -8.01 6.27 0.18
CA ALA A 26 -8.43 7.58 -0.31
C ALA A 26 -9.68 7.50 -1.20
N ASN A 27 -9.71 6.56 -2.15
CA ASN A 27 -10.87 6.32 -3.00
C ASN A 27 -12.11 5.95 -2.16
N GLY A 28 -11.97 4.99 -1.23
CA GLY A 28 -13.06 4.59 -0.34
C GLY A 28 -13.58 5.73 0.53
N THR A 29 -12.69 6.57 1.06
CA THR A 29 -13.04 7.74 1.87
C THR A 29 -13.79 8.79 1.06
N VAL A 30 -13.32 9.12 -0.15
CA VAL A 30 -14.00 10.08 -1.03
C VAL A 30 -15.40 9.58 -1.39
N VAL A 31 -15.54 8.31 -1.76
CA VAL A 31 -16.84 7.70 -2.06
C VAL A 31 -17.77 7.75 -0.85
N ALA A 32 -17.28 7.41 0.34
CA ALA A 32 -18.06 7.47 1.57
C ALA A 32 -18.54 8.90 1.89
N LEU A 33 -17.66 9.90 1.73
CA LEU A 33 -18.01 11.31 1.94
C LEU A 33 -19.06 11.79 0.92
N LEU A 34 -18.89 11.45 -0.36
CA LEU A 34 -19.84 11.82 -1.41
C LEU A 34 -21.21 11.16 -1.18
N VAL A 35 -21.25 9.90 -0.78
CA VAL A 35 -22.51 9.25 -0.37
C VAL A 35 -23.13 9.95 0.83
N TYR A 36 -22.34 10.29 1.85
CA TYR A 36 -22.82 11.01 3.04
C TYR A 36 -23.38 12.40 2.72
N VAL A 37 -22.83 13.11 1.74
CA VAL A 37 -23.35 14.43 1.34
C VAL A 37 -24.59 14.30 0.45
N THR A 38 -24.67 13.25 -0.37
CA THR A 38 -25.71 13.09 -1.39
C THR A 38 -26.89 12.19 -0.99
N PHE A 39 -26.87 11.56 0.20
CA PHE A 39 -27.89 10.59 0.59
C PHE A 39 -29.33 11.13 0.59
N ARG A 40 -29.51 12.44 0.85
CA ARG A 40 -30.83 13.09 0.84
C ARG A 40 -31.35 13.40 -0.55
N SER A 41 -30.51 13.36 -1.57
CA SER A 41 -30.86 13.67 -2.95
C SER A 41 -31.59 12.52 -3.67
N GLY A 42 -31.98 11.47 -2.94
CA GLY A 42 -32.61 10.26 -3.45
C GLY A 42 -31.60 9.16 -3.81
N TRP A 43 -32.06 7.92 -3.88
CA TRP A 43 -31.19 6.73 -3.94
C TRP A 43 -30.30 6.64 -5.20
N LYS A 44 -30.71 7.26 -6.31
CA LYS A 44 -30.01 7.18 -7.61
C LYS A 44 -28.61 7.81 -7.55
N ILE A 45 -28.45 8.94 -6.84
CA ILE A 45 -27.18 9.68 -6.80
C ILE A 45 -26.11 8.91 -5.99
N PRO A 46 -26.39 8.43 -4.75
CA PRO A 46 -25.47 7.57 -4.02
C PRO A 46 -25.06 6.31 -4.79
N VAL A 47 -25.99 5.67 -5.49
CA VAL A 47 -25.66 4.50 -6.32
C VAL A 47 -24.70 4.86 -7.45
N ALA A 48 -24.93 5.96 -8.16
CA ALA A 48 -24.01 6.43 -9.20
C ALA A 48 -22.61 6.73 -8.64
N VAL A 49 -22.54 7.34 -7.46
CA VAL A 49 -21.27 7.60 -6.75
C VAL A 49 -20.54 6.30 -6.39
N VAL A 50 -21.24 5.30 -5.87
CA VAL A 50 -20.65 3.99 -5.53
C VAL A 50 -20.12 3.30 -6.79
N VAL A 51 -20.92 3.27 -7.88
CA VAL A 51 -20.50 2.67 -9.15
C VAL A 51 -19.26 3.37 -9.72
N MET A 52 -19.22 4.70 -9.67
CA MET A 52 -18.06 5.49 -10.06
C MET A 52 -16.84 5.13 -9.19
N GLY A 53 -17.01 5.05 -7.87
CA GLY A 53 -15.98 4.63 -6.94
C GLY A 53 -15.41 3.24 -7.22
N MET A 54 -16.26 2.28 -7.60
CA MET A 54 -15.85 0.94 -8.00
C MET A 54 -15.05 0.96 -9.31
N ALA A 55 -15.47 1.78 -10.28
CA ALA A 55 -14.74 1.95 -11.54
C ALA A 55 -13.35 2.55 -11.32
N PHE A 56 -13.23 3.58 -10.48
CA PHE A 56 -11.95 4.15 -10.08
C PHE A 56 -11.08 3.12 -9.34
N HIS A 57 -11.66 2.31 -8.45
CA HIS A 57 -10.91 1.25 -7.76
C HIS A 57 -10.37 0.19 -8.74
N ALA A 58 -11.18 -0.18 -9.73
CA ALA A 58 -10.76 -1.10 -10.79
C ALA A 58 -9.62 -0.51 -11.64
N LEU A 59 -9.68 0.78 -11.96
CA LEU A 59 -8.61 1.50 -12.64
C LEU A 59 -7.31 1.51 -11.80
N LEU A 60 -7.41 1.82 -10.51
CA LEU A 60 -6.26 1.80 -9.60
C LEU A 60 -5.63 0.40 -9.53
N ARG A 61 -6.45 -0.65 -9.46
CA ARG A 61 -5.99 -2.04 -9.52
C ARG A 61 -5.28 -2.35 -10.85
N TRP A 62 -5.84 -1.88 -11.96
CA TRP A 62 -5.26 -2.08 -13.28
C TRP A 62 -3.89 -1.39 -13.38
N LEU A 63 -3.78 -0.13 -12.97
CA LEU A 63 -2.52 0.61 -12.93
C LEU A 63 -1.48 -0.09 -12.04
N THR A 64 -1.87 -0.50 -10.83
CA THR A 64 -0.98 -1.24 -9.91
C THR A 64 -0.47 -2.56 -10.47
N SER A 65 -1.26 -3.24 -11.32
CA SER A 65 -0.89 -4.55 -11.88
C SER A 65 -0.19 -4.50 -13.24
N ARG A 66 -0.44 -3.47 -14.05
CA ARG A 66 0.03 -3.40 -15.45
C ARG A 66 1.06 -2.32 -15.71
N ASP A 67 1.07 -1.25 -14.93
CA ASP A 67 1.96 -0.12 -15.17
C ASP A 67 3.25 -0.23 -14.32
N PRO A 68 4.42 -0.45 -14.95
CA PRO A 68 5.69 -0.56 -14.23
C PRO A 68 6.13 0.78 -13.61
N TRP A 69 5.74 1.92 -14.19
CA TRP A 69 6.10 3.25 -13.71
C TRP A 69 5.20 3.71 -12.55
N TRP A 70 3.93 3.30 -12.56
CA TRP A 70 2.97 3.59 -11.50
C TRP A 70 3.48 3.16 -10.12
N ASN A 71 4.04 1.94 -10.05
CA ASN A 71 4.62 1.43 -8.80
C ASN A 71 5.93 2.16 -8.42
N GLN A 72 6.71 2.63 -9.40
CA GLN A 72 7.95 3.39 -9.13
C GLN A 72 7.66 4.75 -8.48
N ILE A 73 6.66 5.48 -8.97
CA ILE A 73 6.24 6.77 -8.40
C ILE A 73 5.76 6.59 -6.95
N LEU A 74 5.05 5.50 -6.67
CA LEU A 74 4.56 5.17 -5.33
C LEU A 74 5.67 4.61 -4.41
N ASN A 75 6.78 4.15 -4.99
CA ASN A 75 7.94 3.61 -4.29
C ASN A 75 8.96 4.67 -3.84
N VAL A 76 8.73 5.98 -4.04
CA VAL A 76 9.61 7.04 -3.53
C VAL A 76 9.82 6.93 -2.00
N TYR A 77 8.86 6.36 -1.28
CA TYR A 77 8.97 6.08 0.16
C TYR A 77 9.81 4.83 0.52
N ASN A 78 10.08 3.91 -0.42
CA ASN A 78 10.97 2.79 -0.17
C ASN A 78 12.44 3.19 -0.14
N HIS A 79 12.80 4.33 -0.73
CA HIS A 79 14.17 4.83 -0.65
C HIS A 79 14.59 5.13 0.79
N TYR A 80 13.67 5.60 1.64
CA TYR A 80 13.98 5.88 3.06
C TYR A 80 14.12 4.62 3.92
N GLY A 81 13.55 3.48 3.52
CA GLY A 81 13.74 2.20 4.20
C GLY A 81 15.18 1.68 4.05
N ASP A 82 15.77 1.90 2.87
CA ASP A 82 17.15 1.52 2.55
C ASP A 82 18.16 2.60 3.00
N VAL A 83 17.75 3.86 3.13
CA VAL A 83 18.60 4.97 3.63
C VAL A 83 18.76 4.96 5.16
N TYR A 84 17.98 4.17 5.89
CA TYR A 84 18.39 3.76 7.24
C TYR A 84 19.55 2.75 7.15
N GLU A 85 20.71 3.24 6.71
CA GLU A 85 21.97 2.65 7.13
C GLU A 85 21.95 2.66 8.66
N SER A 86 21.87 1.47 9.25
CA SER A 86 22.25 1.31 10.64
C SER A 86 23.74 1.64 10.72
N ILE A 87 24.06 2.90 11.01
CA ILE A 87 25.34 3.36 11.58
C ILE A 87 25.82 2.30 12.59
N PRO A 88 27.14 2.07 12.76
CA PRO A 88 27.71 0.76 13.01
C PRO A 88 27.38 0.25 14.43
N TRP A 89 26.20 -0.35 14.61
CA TRP A 89 25.80 -1.00 15.86
C TRP A 89 26.12 -2.49 15.80
N HIS A 90 27.39 -2.83 15.51
CA HIS A 90 27.92 -4.18 15.72
C HIS A 90 28.20 -4.36 17.23
N GLY A 91 27.14 -4.51 18.02
CA GLY A 91 27.22 -4.68 19.48
C GLY A 91 26.03 -5.43 20.06
N LYS A 92 26.09 -5.73 21.37
CA LYS A 92 25.11 -6.55 22.13
C LYS A 92 23.65 -6.04 22.12
N LEU A 93 23.38 -4.88 21.51
CA LEU A 93 22.07 -4.24 21.41
C LEU A 93 21.39 -4.41 20.04
N GLY A 94 22.00 -5.13 19.09
CA GLY A 94 21.43 -5.35 17.74
C GLY A 94 20.06 -6.05 17.73
N THR A 95 19.68 -6.74 18.81
CA THR A 95 18.36 -7.36 18.96
C THR A 95 17.24 -6.35 19.25
N LEU A 96 17.56 -5.19 19.84
CA LEU A 96 16.59 -4.13 20.13
C LEU A 96 16.28 -3.27 18.90
N PHE A 97 17.23 -3.17 17.98
CA PHE A 97 17.13 -2.41 16.73
C PHE A 97 17.09 -3.32 15.51
N ARG A 98 16.49 -4.52 15.66
CA ARG A 98 16.33 -5.46 14.55
C ARG A 98 15.46 -4.79 13.48
N ARG A 99 15.90 -4.87 12.21
CA ARG A 99 15.11 -4.38 11.07
C ARG A 99 13.68 -4.94 11.18
N PRO A 100 12.63 -4.14 10.90
CA PRO A 100 11.27 -4.65 10.85
C PRO A 100 11.20 -5.89 9.95
N TYR A 101 10.44 -6.90 10.36
CA TYR A 101 10.33 -8.17 9.63
C TYR A 101 10.07 -7.95 8.13
N GLY A 102 11.01 -8.36 7.26
CA GLY A 102 11.01 -7.99 5.84
C GLY A 102 12.35 -8.25 5.13
N PHE A 103 12.49 -7.72 3.91
CA PHE A 103 13.72 -7.85 3.10
C PHE A 103 14.91 -7.23 3.85
N ASP A 104 16.06 -7.92 3.83
CA ASP A 104 17.31 -7.61 4.55
C ASP A 104 17.36 -7.83 6.07
N SER A 105 16.31 -8.37 6.72
CA SER A 105 16.38 -8.64 8.17
C SER A 105 17.38 -9.74 8.55
N ASP A 106 17.68 -10.63 7.60
CA ASP A 106 18.55 -11.80 7.78
C ASP A 106 19.81 -11.73 6.89
N LEU A 107 20.04 -10.61 6.18
CA LEU A 107 21.30 -10.41 5.48
C LEU A 107 22.40 -10.03 6.49
N PRO A 108 23.62 -10.58 6.35
CA PRO A 108 24.75 -10.13 7.15
C PRO A 108 25.03 -8.66 6.84
N CYS A 109 25.16 -7.87 7.90
CA CYS A 109 25.65 -6.50 7.85
C CYS A 109 27.10 -6.42 7.33
#